data_AF-A0A523X3N2-F1
#
_entry.id   AF-A0A523X3N2-F1
#
_cell.length_a   1.000
_cell.length_b   1.000
_cell.length_c   1.000
_cell.angle_alpha   90.00
_cell.angle_beta   90.00
_cell.angle_gamma   90.00
#
_symmetry.space_group_name_H-M   'P 1'
#
loop_
_entity.id
_entity.type
_entity.pdbx_description
1 polymer ?
#
loop_
_entity_poly.entity_id
_entity_poly.type
_entity_poly.pdbx_seq_one_letter_code
_entity_poly.pdbx_strand_id
1 'polypeptide(L)'
;MPQRHILKITEIFPSVQGEGLRQGEPTIFIRLSGCNLKCSFCDTKYAWEEGQQYSVDQVLEEVRKIRQSFPAQWICITGGEPLLQDIDGLTKALKKEGLKIQVETNATLYRTLPVDWYSISPKPDRYTYRPEYREKAKEVKIIITKNLDLESIRRLRMRFPEKTPVLLQPQSNRKW
;
A
#
# COMPACT_ATOMS: atom_id res chain seq x y z
N MET A 1 -25.98 14.30 9.07
CA MET A 1 -25.54 13.50 7.91
C MET A 1 -24.17 12.96 8.24
N PRO A 2 -23.84 11.67 8.01
CA PRO A 2 -22.50 11.19 8.28
C PRO A 2 -21.53 11.95 7.38
N GLN A 3 -20.45 12.44 7.99
CA GLN A 3 -19.46 13.28 7.35
C GLN A 3 -18.92 12.57 6.10
N ARG A 4 -19.12 13.17 4.91
CA ARG A 4 -18.55 12.64 3.66
C ARG A 4 -17.04 12.75 3.77
N HIS A 5 -16.37 11.67 4.16
CA HIS A 5 -14.91 11.62 4.16
C HIS A 5 -14.42 11.67 2.70
N ILE A 6 -13.84 12.81 2.33
CA ILE A 6 -13.25 13.05 1.02
C ILE A 6 -11.81 12.55 1.04
N LEU A 7 -11.46 11.74 0.05
CA LEU A 7 -10.12 11.23 -0.23
C LEU A 7 -9.60 11.89 -1.50
N LYS A 8 -8.31 12.20 -1.52
CA LYS A 8 -7.60 12.63 -2.72
C LYS A 8 -6.99 11.40 -3.40
N ILE A 9 -7.45 11.10 -4.61
CA ILE A 9 -7.10 9.88 -5.35
C ILE A 9 -6.44 10.27 -6.66
N THR A 10 -5.30 9.64 -6.93
CA THR A 10 -4.59 9.82 -8.20
C THR A 10 -5.20 8.95 -9.29
N GLU A 11 -5.49 7.68 -8.99
CA GLU A 11 -6.07 6.73 -9.96
C GLU A 11 -6.77 5.55 -9.28
N ILE A 12 -7.76 4.98 -9.98
CA ILE A 12 -8.42 3.72 -9.64
C ILE A 12 -8.44 2.86 -10.90
N PHE A 13 -7.87 1.66 -10.86
CA PHE A 13 -7.75 0.82 -12.06
C PHE A 13 -7.67 -0.68 -11.76
N PRO A 14 -8.19 -1.56 -12.63
CA PRO A 14 -7.96 -3.00 -12.55
C PRO A 14 -6.59 -3.38 -13.08
N SER A 15 -5.91 -4.32 -12.43
CA SER A 15 -4.71 -4.96 -12.95
C SER A 15 -4.43 -6.29 -12.22
N VAL A 16 -3.23 -6.81 -12.38
CA VAL A 16 -2.70 -7.94 -11.64
C VAL A 16 -1.69 -7.42 -10.62
N GLN A 17 -1.69 -7.93 -9.38
CA GLN A 17 -0.66 -7.57 -8.41
C GLN A 17 0.72 -7.98 -8.96
N GLY A 18 1.61 -7.01 -9.09
CA GLY A 18 2.92 -7.17 -9.72
C GLY A 18 4.05 -7.50 -8.73
N GLU A 19 3.80 -7.31 -7.43
CA GLU A 19 4.83 -7.36 -6.40
C GLU A 19 4.38 -8.16 -5.18
N GLY A 20 5.34 -8.58 -4.36
CA GLY A 20 5.06 -9.28 -3.11
C GLY A 20 4.62 -10.74 -3.28
N LEU A 21 4.12 -11.34 -2.21
CA LEU A 21 3.67 -12.74 -2.19
C LEU A 21 2.35 -12.96 -2.93
N ARG A 22 1.62 -11.88 -3.21
CA ARG A 22 0.35 -11.90 -3.95
C ARG A 22 0.53 -11.65 -5.45
N GLN A 23 1.76 -11.67 -5.94
CA GLN A 23 2.04 -11.46 -7.35
C GLN A 23 1.24 -12.44 -8.23
N GLY A 24 0.59 -11.94 -9.29
CA GLY A 24 -0.27 -12.72 -10.17
C GLY A 24 -1.76 -12.67 -9.84
N GLU A 25 -2.17 -12.13 -8.69
CA GLU A 25 -3.59 -12.08 -8.32
C GLU A 25 -4.34 -10.88 -8.94
N PRO A 26 -5.53 -11.09 -9.55
CA PRO A 26 -6.40 -10.01 -10.00
C PRO A 26 -6.75 -9.04 -8.87
N THR A 27 -6.43 -7.76 -9.06
CA THR A 27 -6.51 -6.74 -8.01
C THR A 27 -6.96 -5.40 -8.61
N ILE A 28 -7.88 -4.71 -7.94
CA ILE A 28 -8.19 -3.30 -8.26
C ILE A 28 -7.34 -2.42 -7.36
N PHE A 29 -6.62 -1.50 -7.95
CA PHE A 29 -5.77 -0.56 -7.25
C PHE A 29 -6.52 0.75 -6.99
N ILE A 30 -6.36 1.27 -5.78
CA ILE A 30 -6.80 2.61 -5.39
C ILE A 30 -5.55 3.35 -4.91
N ARG A 31 -5.04 4.27 -5.74
CA ARG A 31 -3.82 5.05 -5.44
C ARG A 31 -4.16 6.42 -4.87
N LEU A 32 -3.79 6.68 -3.62
CA LEU A 32 -4.10 7.90 -2.87
C LEU A 32 -3.01 8.99 -2.96
N SER A 33 -3.38 10.20 -3.31
CA SER A 33 -2.39 11.28 -3.45
C SER A 33 -1.69 11.65 -2.12
N GLY A 34 -0.42 12.04 -2.21
CA GLY A 34 0.39 12.52 -1.10
C GLY A 34 1.32 11.47 -0.51
N CYS A 35 2.55 11.87 -0.15
CA CYS A 35 3.50 11.03 0.58
C CYS A 35 4.29 11.89 1.59
N ASN A 36 4.58 11.34 2.77
CA ASN A 36 5.38 12.00 3.79
C ASN A 36 6.88 11.76 3.62
N LEU A 37 7.25 10.95 2.63
CA LEU A 37 8.62 10.67 2.25
C LEU A 37 8.84 11.13 0.80
N LYS A 38 10.05 11.64 0.52
CA LYS A 38 10.47 12.04 -0.83
C LYS A 38 11.60 11.14 -1.33
N CYS A 39 11.31 9.84 -1.43
CA CYS A 39 12.33 8.85 -1.80
C CYS A 39 12.88 9.12 -3.20
N SER A 40 14.21 9.21 -3.35
CA SER A 40 14.88 9.48 -4.63
C SER A 40 14.57 8.42 -5.69
N PHE A 41 14.36 7.18 -5.25
CA PHE A 41 14.06 6.00 -6.06
C PHE A 41 12.56 5.74 -6.29
N CYS A 42 11.67 6.63 -5.85
CA CYS A 42 10.23 6.48 -6.06
C CYS A 42 9.90 6.49 -7.57
N ASP A 43 9.14 5.51 -8.01
CA ASP A 43 8.60 5.33 -9.37
C ASP A 43 7.27 6.05 -9.59
N THR A 44 6.61 6.47 -8.51
CA THR A 44 5.26 7.03 -8.49
C THR A 44 5.26 8.47 -7.97
N LYS A 45 6.26 9.27 -8.39
CA LYS A 45 6.41 10.68 -7.98
C LYS A 45 5.19 11.54 -8.37
N TYR A 46 4.50 11.19 -9.45
CA TYR A 46 3.27 11.88 -9.88
C TYR A 46 2.17 11.83 -8.81
N ALA A 47 2.11 10.76 -8.01
CA ALA A 47 1.14 10.61 -6.93
C ALA A 47 1.45 11.47 -5.69
N TRP A 48 2.52 12.28 -5.67
CA TRP A 48 2.83 13.15 -4.52
C TRP A 48 1.94 14.38 -4.42
N GLU A 49 1.48 14.93 -5.54
CA GLU A 49 0.75 16.20 -5.56
C GLU A 49 -0.56 16.14 -6.37
N GLU A 50 -0.62 15.28 -7.39
CA GLU A 50 -1.76 15.18 -8.29
C GLU A 50 -2.85 14.24 -7.74
N GLY A 51 -4.10 14.65 -7.87
CA GLY A 51 -5.26 13.79 -7.63
C GLY A 51 -6.56 14.55 -7.47
N GLN A 52 -7.66 13.84 -7.65
CA GLN A 52 -9.02 14.36 -7.61
C GLN A 52 -9.69 13.98 -6.29
N GLN A 53 -10.68 14.76 -5.87
CA GLN A 53 -11.45 14.49 -4.66
C GLN A 53 -12.55 13.47 -4.94
N TYR A 54 -12.54 12.40 -4.15
CA TYR A 54 -13.56 11.35 -4.16
C TYR A 54 -14.16 11.21 -2.77
N SER A 55 -15.48 11.17 -2.68
CA SER A 55 -16.16 10.58 -1.53
C SER A 55 -16.03 9.06 -1.55
N VAL A 56 -16.15 8.41 -0.39
CA VAL A 56 -16.16 6.93 -0.28
C VAL A 56 -17.19 6.31 -1.24
N ASP A 57 -18.38 6.89 -1.36
CA ASP A 57 -19.43 6.36 -2.25
C ASP A 57 -19.01 6.41 -3.73
N GLN A 58 -18.33 7.47 -4.16
CA GLN A 58 -17.80 7.56 -5.53
C GLN A 58 -16.72 6.49 -5.78
N VAL A 59 -15.85 6.22 -4.79
CA VAL A 59 -14.84 5.15 -4.91
C VAL A 59 -15.51 3.79 -5.07
N LEU A 60 -16.51 3.49 -4.25
CA LEU A 60 -17.25 2.22 -4.33
C LEU A 60 -17.94 2.07 -5.69
N GLU A 61 -18.53 3.14 -6.21
CA GLU A 61 -19.18 3.12 -7.51
C GLU A 61 -18.20 2.78 -8.64
N GLU A 62 -17.02 3.40 -8.65
CA GLU A 62 -15.97 3.06 -9.63
C GLU A 62 -15.46 1.62 -9.47
N VAL A 63 -15.28 1.15 -8.23
CA VAL A 63 -14.90 -0.24 -7.95
C VAL A 63 -15.97 -1.21 -8.48
N ARG A 64 -17.26 -0.94 -8.25
CA ARG A 64 -18.35 -1.78 -8.76
C ARG A 64 -18.39 -1.83 -10.28
N LYS A 65 -18.24 -0.68 -10.94
CA LYS A 65 -18.18 -0.61 -12.41
C LYS A 65 -17.04 -1.44 -12.97
N ILE A 66 -15.83 -1.29 -12.42
CA ILE A 66 -14.66 -2.09 -12.84
C ILE A 66 -14.93 -3.58 -12.63
N ARG A 67 -15.56 -3.97 -11.52
CA ARG A 67 -15.83 -5.37 -11.19
C ARG A 67 -16.81 -6.07 -12.13
N GLN A 68 -17.60 -5.32 -12.91
CA GLN A 68 -18.49 -5.92 -13.91
C GLN A 68 -17.72 -6.62 -15.02
N SER A 69 -16.54 -6.11 -15.40
CA SER A 69 -15.67 -6.69 -16.43
C SER A 69 -14.39 -7.32 -15.87
N PHE A 70 -14.00 -6.98 -14.64
CA PHE A 70 -12.81 -7.49 -13.98
C PHE A 70 -13.15 -7.97 -12.55
N PRO A 71 -13.56 -9.24 -12.36
CA PRO A 71 -14.12 -9.73 -11.11
C PRO A 71 -13.05 -10.01 -10.03
N ALA A 72 -12.19 -9.03 -9.75
CA ALA A 72 -11.22 -9.09 -8.67
C ALA A 72 -11.92 -9.14 -7.31
N GLN A 73 -11.39 -9.98 -6.41
CA GLN A 73 -11.78 -10.00 -5.00
C GLN A 73 -10.94 -9.04 -4.14
N TRP A 74 -9.78 -8.65 -4.66
CA TRP A 74 -8.80 -7.87 -3.91
C TRP A 74 -8.79 -6.41 -4.33
N ILE A 75 -8.73 -5.55 -3.33
CA ILE A 75 -8.43 -4.14 -3.45
C ILE A 75 -7.05 -3.89 -2.86
N CYS A 76 -6.16 -3.26 -3.61
CA CYS A 76 -4.91 -2.74 -3.08
C CYS A 76 -5.03 -1.21 -2.91
N ILE A 77 -5.05 -0.76 -1.66
CA ILE A 77 -4.99 0.66 -1.31
C ILE A 77 -3.51 1.03 -1.15
N THR A 78 -3.01 1.95 -1.97
CA THR A 78 -1.58 2.25 -2.10
C THR A 78 -1.30 3.75 -2.33
N GLY A 79 -0.01 4.06 -2.46
CA GLY A 79 0.70 5.15 -3.15
C GLY A 79 0.11 6.54 -3.05
N GLY A 80 0.75 7.66 -2.70
CA GLY A 80 2.02 7.80 -2.00
C GLY A 80 1.95 7.07 -0.66
N GLU A 81 1.85 7.75 0.48
CA GLU A 81 1.58 7.05 1.74
C GLU A 81 0.07 7.03 2.01
N PRO A 82 -0.62 5.89 1.83
CA PRO A 82 -2.09 5.87 1.92
C PRO A 82 -2.59 6.24 3.32
N LEU A 83 -1.82 5.99 4.38
CA LEU A 83 -2.22 6.29 5.75
C LEU A 83 -2.05 7.76 6.15
N LEU A 84 -1.61 8.63 5.23
CA LEU A 84 -1.71 10.07 5.39
C LEU A 84 -3.15 10.56 5.39
N GLN A 85 -4.02 9.86 4.67
CA GLN A 85 -5.44 10.16 4.60
C GLN A 85 -6.20 9.20 5.51
N ASP A 86 -7.40 9.60 5.96
CA ASP A 86 -8.24 8.74 6.78
C ASP A 86 -9.05 7.77 5.90
N ILE A 87 -8.52 6.55 5.76
CA ILE A 87 -9.13 5.50 4.93
C ILE A 87 -10.06 4.55 5.70
N ASP A 88 -10.41 4.84 6.95
CA ASP A 88 -11.27 3.97 7.77
C ASP A 88 -12.67 3.79 7.16
N GLY A 89 -13.29 4.89 6.73
CA GLY A 89 -14.58 4.83 6.05
C GLY A 89 -14.55 3.98 4.78
N LEU A 90 -13.51 4.15 3.95
CA LEU A 90 -13.33 3.38 2.72
C LEU A 90 -13.13 1.90 3.00
N THR A 91 -12.21 1.55 3.90
CA THR A 91 -11.90 0.15 4.22
C THR A 91 -13.12 -0.57 4.79
N LYS A 92 -13.85 0.04 5.72
CA LYS A 92 -15.11 -0.52 6.25
C LYS A 92 -16.15 -0.74 5.15
N ALA A 93 -16.30 0.21 4.24
CA ALA A 93 -17.28 0.09 3.16
C ALA A 93 -16.92 -1.02 2.16
N LEU A 94 -15.64 -1.13 1.77
CA LEU A 94 -15.17 -2.22 0.91
C LEU A 94 -15.34 -3.59 1.57
N LYS A 95 -15.08 -3.72 2.88
CA LYS A 95 -15.33 -4.97 3.62
C LYS A 95 -16.81 -5.35 3.64
N LYS A 96 -17.73 -4.38 3.71
CA LYS A 96 -19.19 -4.64 3.62
C LYS A 96 -19.59 -5.21 2.25
N GLU A 97 -18.83 -4.94 1.20
CA GLU A 97 -19.02 -5.56 -0.12
C GLU A 97 -18.36 -6.94 -0.26
N GLY A 98 -17.82 -7.50 0.83
CA GLY A 98 -17.15 -8.80 0.84
C GLY A 98 -15.78 -8.80 0.18
N LEU A 99 -15.20 -7.62 -0.08
CA LEU A 99 -13.88 -7.50 -0.69
C LEU A 99 -12.76 -7.76 0.32
N LYS A 100 -11.62 -8.23 -0.19
CA LYS A 100 -10.38 -8.36 0.56
C LYS A 100 -9.50 -7.14 0.33
N ILE A 101 -8.83 -6.66 1.37
CA ILE A 101 -8.07 -5.41 1.32
C ILE A 101 -6.60 -5.69 1.62
N GLN A 102 -5.75 -5.26 0.68
CA GLN A 102 -4.32 -5.08 0.86
C GLN A 102 -4.03 -3.58 1.06
N VAL A 103 -3.16 -3.25 2.01
CA VAL A 103 -2.58 -1.92 2.16
C VAL A 103 -1.08 -2.00 1.94
N GLU A 104 -0.58 -1.23 0.98
CA GLU A 104 0.85 -1.03 0.75
C GLU A 104 1.28 0.29 1.36
N THR A 105 2.16 0.24 2.37
CA THR A 105 2.56 1.43 3.15
C THR A 105 4.07 1.46 3.38
N ASN A 106 4.62 2.67 3.51
CA ASN A 106 5.98 2.90 3.99
C ASN A 106 6.14 2.68 5.49
N ALA A 107 5.03 2.40 6.21
CA ALA A 107 4.97 1.99 7.61
C ALA A 107 5.24 3.08 8.65
N THR A 108 5.45 4.32 8.23
CA THR A 108 5.74 5.43 9.16
C THR A 108 4.51 5.93 9.92
N LEU A 109 3.32 5.54 9.49
CA LEU A 109 2.03 5.83 10.09
C LEU A 109 1.29 4.52 10.35
N TYR A 110 0.40 4.50 11.35
CA TYR A 110 -0.41 3.33 11.67
C TYR A 110 -1.84 3.77 11.99
N ARG A 111 -2.81 2.95 11.58
CA ARG A 111 -4.23 3.05 11.91
C ARG A 111 -4.78 1.65 12.11
N THR A 112 -5.68 1.50 13.08
CA THR A 112 -6.44 0.25 13.25
C THR A 112 -7.56 0.22 12.21
N LEU A 113 -7.40 -0.64 11.20
CA LEU A 113 -8.31 -0.76 10.06
C LEU A 113 -8.69 -2.23 9.84
N PRO A 114 -9.88 -2.52 9.27
CA PRO A 114 -10.27 -3.87 8.90
C PRO A 114 -9.60 -4.30 7.59
N VAL A 115 -8.30 -4.58 7.64
CA VAL A 115 -7.43 -4.93 6.50
C VAL A 115 -7.00 -6.39 6.60
N ASP A 116 -7.01 -7.10 5.47
CA ASP A 116 -6.65 -8.52 5.40
C ASP A 116 -5.13 -8.71 5.22
N TRP A 117 -4.48 -7.77 4.51
CA TRP A 117 -3.08 -7.87 4.14
C TRP A 117 -2.32 -6.55 4.25
N TYR A 118 -1.35 -6.48 5.17
CA TYR A 118 -0.41 -5.37 5.21
C TYR A 118 0.90 -5.75 4.50
N SER A 119 1.20 -5.04 3.41
CA SER A 119 2.49 -5.08 2.72
C SER A 119 3.33 -3.89 3.17
N ILE A 120 4.33 -4.17 4.00
CA ILE A 120 5.10 -3.14 4.67
C ILE A 120 6.42 -2.93 3.94
N SER A 121 6.72 -1.71 3.52
CA SER A 121 7.98 -1.39 2.84
C SER A 121 8.72 -0.23 3.50
N PRO A 122 9.44 -0.49 4.60
CA PRO A 122 10.26 0.51 5.26
C PRO A 122 11.34 1.00 4.30
N LYS A 123 11.55 2.32 4.26
CA LYS A 123 12.47 2.95 3.28
C LYS A 123 13.88 3.14 3.88
N PRO A 124 14.93 3.24 3.04
CA PRO A 124 16.32 3.47 3.47
C PRO A 124 16.53 4.71 4.36
N ASP A 125 17.74 4.86 4.89
CA ASP A 125 18.20 5.74 6.00
C ASP A 125 17.89 5.23 7.40
N ARG A 126 16.67 4.77 7.68
CA ARG A 126 16.31 4.26 9.01
C ARG A 126 15.47 2.98 9.03
N TYR A 127 14.88 2.58 7.89
CA TYR A 127 13.92 1.47 7.83
C TYR A 127 12.90 1.54 8.98
N THR A 128 12.44 2.76 9.27
CA THR A 128 11.52 3.04 10.37
C THR A 128 10.17 2.44 10.04
N TYR A 129 9.53 1.82 11.04
CA TYR A 129 8.17 1.34 10.93
C TYR A 129 7.49 1.46 12.30
N ARG A 130 6.16 1.58 12.32
CA ARG A 130 5.35 1.60 13.54
C ARG A 130 5.26 0.20 14.18
N PRO A 131 5.63 0.02 15.47
CA PRO A 131 5.74 -1.29 16.12
C PRO A 131 4.56 -2.24 15.93
N GLU A 132 3.36 -1.70 15.80
CA GLU A 132 2.10 -2.41 15.55
C GLU A 132 2.17 -3.32 14.31
N TYR A 133 2.97 -2.95 13.31
CA TYR A 133 3.18 -3.77 12.11
C TYR A 133 3.99 -5.03 12.35
N ARG A 134 4.71 -5.16 13.48
CA ARG A 134 5.52 -6.35 13.77
C ARG A 134 4.68 -7.63 13.69
N GLU A 135 3.47 -7.61 14.24
CA GLU A 135 2.56 -8.76 14.24
C GLU A 135 1.53 -8.74 13.11
N LYS A 136 1.31 -7.58 12.49
CA LYS A 136 0.26 -7.37 11.47
C LYS A 136 0.77 -7.50 10.03
N ALA A 137 2.06 -7.26 9.80
CA ALA A 137 2.66 -7.39 8.48
C ALA A 137 2.50 -8.82 7.96
N LYS A 138 1.92 -8.96 6.77
CA LYS A 138 1.88 -10.24 6.05
C LYS A 138 3.13 -10.45 5.21
N GLU A 139 3.78 -9.35 4.83
CA GLU A 139 5.08 -9.35 4.18
C GLU A 139 5.82 -8.05 4.49
N VAL A 140 7.15 -8.12 4.43
CA VAL A 140 8.03 -6.96 4.49
C VAL A 140 8.86 -6.90 3.20
N LYS A 141 8.82 -5.76 2.52
CA LYS A 141 9.48 -5.59 1.22
C LYS A 141 10.56 -4.52 1.29
N ILE A 142 11.81 -4.95 1.11
CA ILE A 142 12.98 -4.08 1.08
C ILE A 142 13.34 -3.78 -0.37
N ILE A 143 13.41 -2.50 -0.71
CA ILE A 143 13.93 -2.08 -2.00
C ILE A 143 15.46 -2.18 -1.99
N ILE A 144 16.02 -2.93 -2.93
CA ILE A 144 17.46 -3.06 -3.15
C ILE A 144 17.95 -1.77 -3.82
N THR A 145 18.86 -1.07 -3.13
CA THR A 145 19.55 0.12 -3.64
C THR A 145 21.07 -0.14 -3.61
N LYS A 146 21.88 0.67 -4.29
CA LYS A 146 23.36 0.52 -4.25
C LYS A 146 23.95 0.65 -2.84
N ASN A 147 23.25 1.32 -1.93
CA ASN A 147 23.70 1.54 -0.56
C ASN A 147 23.08 0.55 0.42
N LEU A 148 22.29 -0.43 -0.04
CA LEU A 148 21.75 -1.47 0.82
C LEU A 148 22.87 -2.47 1.16
N ASP A 149 23.18 -2.58 2.44
CA ASP A 149 24.12 -3.58 2.95
C ASP A 149 23.41 -4.76 3.63
N LEU A 150 24.14 -5.88 3.76
CA LEU A 150 23.62 -7.10 4.40
C LEU A 150 23.26 -6.87 5.87
N GLU A 151 23.96 -5.97 6.55
CA GLU A 151 23.71 -5.69 7.97
C GLU A 151 22.37 -4.99 8.19
N SER A 152 21.98 -4.08 7.30
CA SER A 152 20.68 -3.43 7.30
C SER A 152 19.56 -4.44 7.07
N ILE A 153 19.77 -5.42 6.19
CA ILE A 153 18.83 -6.52 5.96
C ILE A 153 18.70 -7.36 7.23
N ARG A 154 19.82 -7.77 7.86
CA ARG A 154 19.83 -8.55 9.11
C ARG A 154 19.12 -7.81 10.25
N ARG A 155 19.46 -6.53 10.46
CA ARG A 155 18.81 -5.69 11.48
C ARG A 155 17.31 -5.59 11.26
N LEU A 156 16.86 -5.36 10.02
CA LEU A 156 15.42 -5.31 9.74
C LEU A 156 14.77 -6.67 9.97
N ARG A 157 15.41 -7.76 9.53
CA ARG A 157 14.89 -9.12 9.66
C ARG A 157 14.61 -9.49 11.13
N MET A 158 15.54 -9.15 12.04
CA MET A 158 15.40 -9.38 13.48
C MET A 158 14.26 -8.59 14.13
N ARG A 159 13.79 -7.52 13.48
CA ARG A 159 12.69 -6.69 13.97
C ARG A 159 11.31 -7.27 13.64
N PHE A 160 11.21 -8.36 12.87
CA PHE A 160 9.95 -9.03 12.54
C PHE A 160 9.98 -10.50 12.98
N PRO A 161 8.81 -11.12 13.27
CA PRO A 161 8.71 -12.54 13.58
C PRO A 161 9.28 -13.42 12.46
N GLU A 162 9.71 -14.63 12.82
CA GLU A 162 10.29 -15.56 11.85
C GLU A 162 9.30 -15.94 10.73
N LYS A 163 8.03 -16.09 11.08
CA LYS A 163 6.94 -16.37 10.13
C LYS A 163 6.68 -15.25 9.11
N THR A 164 7.13 -14.02 9.35
CA THR A 164 6.89 -12.88 8.45
C THR A 164 7.93 -12.88 7.34
N PRO A 165 7.54 -13.09 6.07
CA PRO A 165 8.48 -13.12 4.96
C PRO A 165 9.09 -11.74 4.71
N VAL A 166 10.40 -11.73 4.44
CA VAL A 166 11.14 -10.54 4.01
C VAL A 166 11.56 -10.73 2.56
N LEU A 167 11.06 -9.88 1.68
CA LEU A 167 11.30 -9.90 0.25
C LEU A 167 12.28 -8.80 -0.12
N LEU A 168 13.22 -9.11 -1.02
CA LEU A 168 14.13 -8.15 -1.61
C LEU A 168 13.65 -7.82 -3.02
N GLN A 169 13.33 -6.56 -3.29
CA GLN A 169 12.84 -6.10 -4.58
C GLN A 169 13.86 -5.16 -5.24
N PRO A 170 14.38 -5.49 -6.44
CA PRO A 170 15.26 -4.60 -7.19
C PRO A 170 14.59 -3.23 -7.44
N GLN A 171 15.36 -2.14 -7.31
CA GLN A 171 14.90 -0.82 -7.72
C GLN A 171 14.62 -0.80 -9.23
N SER A 172 13.39 -0.44 -9.61
CA SER A 172 12.88 -0.40 -10.98
C SER A 172 13.52 0.67 -11.87
N ASN A 173 13.79 1.86 -11.31
CA ASN A 173 14.29 3.02 -12.08
C ASN A 173 15.81 3.07 -12.27
N ARG A 174 16.49 1.92 -12.25
CA ARG A 174 17.95 1.88 -12.34
C ARG A 174 18.40 0.82 -13.33
N LYS A 175 19.29 1.21 -14.25
CA LYS A 175 20.10 0.25 -15.00
C LYS A 175 21.20 -0.24 -14.05
N TRP A 176 21.22 -1.55 -13.82
CA TRP A 176 22.18 -2.23 -12.97
C TRP A 176 23.40 -2.64 -13.78
#